data_AF-A0A519Z2M1-F1
#
_entry.id   AF-A0A519Z2M1-F1
#
_cell.length_a   1.000
_cell.length_b   1.000
_cell.length_c   1.000
_cell.angle_alpha   90.00
_cell.angle_beta   90.00
_cell.angle_gamma   90.00
#
_symmetry.space_group_name_H-M   'P 1'
#
loop_
_entity.id
_entity.type
_entity.pdbx_description
1 polymer ?
#
loop_
_entity_poly.entity_id
_entity_poly.type
_entity_poly.pdbx_seq_one_letter_code
_entity_poly.pdbx_strand_id
1 'polypeptide(L)'
;MQRSLLSLYWLAPVLGTLGSPALAGGTMFRCGSSYQDRPCDAGQPAKVIGGSGVVREHVSASSPAPVASAGTAVVVAPRVDAECAAQGNRAKQIVWAKESGRTADVQLAAATSDDDRRLITDVYRRRGSALDVRSGVEADCMAAKVPTGAQANLCQVLKGQMDADPASPNSTKRQSVAKAWRDAGC
;
A
#
# COMPACT_ATOMS: atom_id res chain seq x y z
N MET A 1 -24.26 -27.72 -60.10
CA MET A 1 -22.81 -27.63 -59.88
C MET A 1 -22.55 -27.88 -58.39
N GLN A 2 -22.26 -29.14 -58.04
CA GLN A 2 -21.03 -29.59 -57.33
C GLN A 2 -20.81 -28.84 -56.00
N ARG A 3 -21.20 -29.36 -54.82
CA ARG A 3 -20.65 -30.51 -54.06
C ARG A 3 -19.12 -30.55 -54.05
N SER A 4 -18.50 -29.88 -53.07
CA SER A 4 -17.21 -30.29 -52.53
C SER A 4 -17.40 -30.79 -51.10
N LEU A 5 -17.44 -32.12 -51.03
CA LEU A 5 -17.28 -32.95 -49.86
C LEU A 5 -15.78 -33.06 -49.52
N LEU A 6 -15.52 -33.36 -48.24
CA LEU A 6 -14.36 -34.10 -47.73
C LEU A 6 -13.01 -33.36 -47.69
N SER A 7 -12.60 -33.00 -46.47
CA SER A 7 -11.33 -33.51 -45.97
C SER A 7 -11.44 -33.81 -44.48
N LEU A 8 -11.77 -35.09 -44.22
CA LEU A 8 -11.53 -35.79 -42.97
C LEU A 8 -10.02 -36.09 -42.91
N TYR A 9 -9.31 -35.42 -42.01
CA TYR A 9 -8.06 -35.90 -41.42
C TYR A 9 -8.23 -35.74 -39.91
N TRP A 10 -8.77 -36.75 -39.23
CA TRP A 10 -8.05 -37.85 -38.56
C TRP A 10 -7.02 -37.41 -37.52
N LEU A 11 -7.18 -38.03 -36.35
CA LEU A 11 -6.22 -38.28 -35.28
C LEU A 11 -6.05 -37.21 -34.20
N ALA A 12 -6.87 -37.39 -33.17
CA ALA A 12 -6.52 -37.13 -31.78
C ALA A 12 -5.13 -37.66 -31.43
N PRO A 13 -4.43 -36.96 -30.52
CA PRO A 13 -3.74 -37.65 -29.45
C PRO A 13 -4.22 -37.16 -28.07
N VAL A 14 -4.66 -38.15 -27.30
CA VAL A 14 -4.19 -38.44 -25.94
C VAL A 14 -4.31 -37.30 -24.92
N LEU A 15 -5.30 -37.48 -24.04
CA LEU A 15 -5.28 -37.08 -22.63
C LEU A 15 -3.85 -37.18 -22.04
N GLY A 16 -3.20 -36.04 -21.91
CA GLY A 16 -2.04 -35.84 -21.06
C GLY A 16 -2.44 -34.92 -19.93
N THR A 17 -3.11 -35.43 -18.89
CA THR A 17 -3.19 -34.78 -17.58
C THR A 17 -1.80 -34.82 -16.94
N LEU A 18 -0.88 -34.01 -17.45
CA LEU A 18 0.31 -33.63 -16.71
C LEU A 18 -0.13 -32.58 -15.71
N GLY A 19 -0.39 -33.07 -14.49
CA GLY A 19 -0.72 -32.24 -13.34
C GLY A 19 0.28 -31.10 -13.24
N SER A 20 -0.23 -29.88 -13.22
CA SER A 20 0.51 -28.75 -12.70
C SER A 20 0.97 -29.14 -11.29
N PRO A 21 2.28 -29.20 -10.98
CA PRO A 21 2.66 -29.12 -9.59
C PRO A 21 2.12 -27.76 -9.13
N ALA A 22 1.08 -27.80 -8.31
CA ALA A 22 0.71 -26.67 -7.51
C ALA A 22 1.98 -26.23 -6.81
N LEU A 23 2.54 -25.10 -7.23
CA LEU A 23 3.45 -24.31 -6.41
C LEU A 23 2.59 -23.82 -5.24
N ALA A 24 2.27 -24.72 -4.32
CA ALA A 24 1.95 -24.38 -2.97
C ALA A 24 3.22 -23.68 -2.48
N GLY A 25 3.19 -22.34 -2.48
CA GLY A 25 4.14 -21.55 -1.73
C GLY A 25 3.99 -21.96 -0.27
N GLY A 26 4.74 -22.99 0.11
CA GLY A 26 4.71 -23.55 1.45
C GLY A 26 5.06 -22.44 2.42
N THR A 27 4.19 -22.21 3.40
CA THR A 27 4.49 -21.35 4.52
C THR A 27 5.65 -21.99 5.28
N MET A 28 6.89 -21.65 4.94
CA MET A 28 8.05 -22.10 5.69
C MET A 28 8.11 -21.33 7.00
N PHE A 29 8.18 -22.07 8.11
CA PHE A 29 8.31 -21.50 9.44
C PHE A 29 9.79 -21.44 9.79
N ARG A 30 10.26 -20.26 10.19
CA ARG A 30 11.64 -20.09 10.68
C ARG A 30 11.68 -20.37 12.17
N CYS A 31 12.34 -21.46 12.55
CA CYS A 31 12.53 -21.89 13.93
C CYS A 31 13.99 -21.65 14.31
N GLY A 32 14.29 -20.48 14.88
CA GLY A 32 15.67 -20.07 15.17
C GLY A 32 16.48 -19.86 13.89
N SER A 33 17.52 -20.67 13.68
CA SER A 33 18.39 -20.66 12.48
C SER A 33 17.97 -21.64 11.38
N SER A 34 16.99 -22.52 11.64
CA SER A 34 16.54 -23.56 10.70
C SER A 34 15.16 -23.24 10.12
N TYR A 35 14.91 -23.67 8.88
CA TYR A 35 13.62 -23.56 8.20
C TYR A 35 12.93 -24.92 8.19
N GLN A 36 11.65 -24.96 8.53
CA GLN A 36 10.84 -26.17 8.52
C GLN A 36 9.49 -25.92 7.83
N ASP A 37 8.98 -26.96 7.17
CA ASP A 37 7.64 -26.94 6.55
C ASP A 37 6.52 -27.15 7.58
N ARG A 38 6.86 -27.46 8.83
CA ARG A 38 5.94 -27.60 9.96
C ARG A 38 6.12 -26.47 10.98
N PRO A 39 5.05 -26.06 11.69
CA PRO A 39 5.16 -25.13 12.81
C PRO A 39 6.19 -25.62 13.84
N CYS A 40 6.92 -24.71 14.46
CA CYS A 40 8.01 -25.05 15.38
C CYS A 40 7.49 -25.85 16.60
N ASP A 41 7.81 -27.14 16.66
CA ASP A 41 7.58 -28.00 17.84
C ASP A 41 8.55 -27.62 18.97
N ALA A 42 8.22 -26.56 19.74
CA ALA A 42 8.73 -26.27 21.10
C ALA A 42 8.36 -24.85 21.59
N GLY A 43 7.16 -24.33 21.29
CA GLY A 43 6.73 -23.01 21.79
C GLY A 43 7.61 -21.83 21.37
N GLN A 44 8.47 -22.01 20.37
CA GLN A 44 9.31 -20.95 19.81
C GLN A 44 8.45 -20.09 18.86
N PRO A 45 8.61 -18.75 18.86
CA PRO A 45 7.82 -17.87 18.03
C PRO A 45 8.15 -18.11 16.55
N ALA A 46 7.25 -18.82 15.86
CA ALA A 46 7.40 -19.10 14.44
C ALA A 46 7.05 -17.84 13.64
N LYS A 47 8.05 -17.19 13.04
CA LYS A 47 7.83 -16.08 12.11
C LYS A 47 7.59 -16.67 10.72
N VAL A 48 6.33 -16.65 10.26
CA VAL A 48 5.97 -17.02 8.89
C VAL A 48 6.56 -15.97 7.94
N ILE A 49 7.46 -16.40 7.06
CA ILE A 49 8.01 -15.54 6.00
C ILE A 49 7.49 -16.09 4.68
N GLY A 50 6.46 -15.42 4.14
CA GLY A 50 5.87 -15.76 2.84
C GLY A 50 4.39 -16.10 2.96
N GLY A 51 3.56 -15.14 2.58
CA GLY A 51 2.10 -15.23 2.57
C GLY A 51 1.51 -13.85 2.80
N SER A 52 0.94 -13.26 1.74
CA SER A 52 0.18 -12.01 1.82
C SER A 52 -0.73 -12.04 3.05
N GLY A 53 -0.64 -10.97 3.84
CA GLY A 53 -1.08 -10.95 5.23
C GLY A 53 -2.49 -11.49 5.46
N VAL A 54 -2.55 -12.56 6.22
CA VAL A 54 -3.56 -12.73 7.27
C VAL A 54 -2.83 -13.44 8.40
N VAL A 55 -2.29 -12.68 9.36
CA VAL A 55 -2.07 -13.23 10.70
C VAL A 55 -3.48 -13.44 11.24
N ARG A 56 -4.07 -14.60 10.89
CA ARG A 56 -5.22 -15.13 11.61
C ARG A 56 -4.63 -15.69 12.88
N GLU A 57 -4.60 -14.83 13.89
CA GLU A 57 -4.28 -15.16 15.25
C GLU A 57 -5.31 -16.21 15.71
N HIS A 58 -4.99 -17.49 15.49
CA HIS A 58 -5.66 -18.58 16.16
C HIS A 58 -5.18 -18.56 17.60
N VAL A 59 -5.80 -17.70 18.40
CA VAL A 59 -5.74 -17.72 19.85
C VAL A 59 -6.36 -19.06 20.28
N SER A 60 -5.51 -20.07 20.51
CA SER A 60 -5.87 -21.16 21.41
C SER A 60 -5.39 -20.76 22.80
N ALA A 61 -6.36 -20.42 23.63
CA ALA A 61 -6.21 -19.96 24.98
C ALA A 61 -5.36 -20.91 25.82
N SER A 62 -4.30 -20.37 26.44
CA SER A 62 -3.87 -20.62 27.82
C SER A 62 -2.64 -19.79 28.18
N SER A 63 -2.83 -18.87 29.14
CA SER A 63 -1.81 -18.34 30.07
C SER A 63 -0.83 -17.23 29.63
N PRO A 64 -0.32 -16.42 30.60
CA PRO A 64 -0.54 -14.97 30.58
C PRO A 64 0.72 -14.11 30.31
N ALA A 65 0.46 -12.90 29.79
CA ALA A 65 1.26 -11.66 29.77
C ALA A 65 2.79 -11.76 29.55
N PRO A 66 3.35 -11.15 28.48
CA PRO A 66 4.77 -10.86 28.46
C PRO A 66 5.03 -9.51 29.13
N VAL A 67 5.73 -9.59 30.26
CA VAL A 67 6.59 -8.54 30.78
C VAL A 67 7.49 -7.99 29.67
N ALA A 68 7.64 -6.67 29.68
CA ALA A 68 8.55 -5.94 28.83
C ALA A 68 9.99 -6.48 28.93
N SER A 69 10.61 -6.72 27.78
CA SER A 69 12.07 -6.68 27.64
C SER A 69 12.45 -6.26 26.23
N ALA A 70 13.45 -5.39 26.20
CA ALA A 70 13.80 -4.50 25.13
C ALA A 70 14.38 -5.19 23.89
N GLY A 71 14.33 -4.47 22.77
CA GLY A 71 15.45 -4.51 21.82
C GLY A 71 15.21 -5.13 20.46
N THR A 72 14.02 -5.03 19.88
CA THR A 72 13.92 -4.94 18.41
C THR A 72 12.77 -4.01 18.12
N ALA A 73 13.09 -2.76 17.78
CA ALA A 73 12.14 -1.90 17.11
C ALA A 73 11.77 -2.60 15.79
N VAL A 74 10.73 -3.42 15.83
CA VAL A 74 10.01 -3.80 14.63
C VAL A 74 9.55 -2.46 14.10
N VAL A 75 10.23 -1.96 13.07
CA VAL A 75 9.72 -0.89 12.22
C VAL A 75 8.46 -1.51 11.61
N VAL A 76 7.35 -1.37 12.32
CA VAL A 76 6.02 -1.64 11.79
C VAL A 76 5.93 -0.66 10.64
N ALA A 77 6.13 -1.15 9.42
CA ALA A 77 5.94 -0.35 8.23
C ALA A 77 4.59 0.36 8.40
N PRO A 78 4.54 1.70 8.23
CA PRO A 78 3.31 2.44 8.41
C PRO A 78 2.24 1.74 7.59
N ARG A 79 1.15 1.31 8.25
CA ARG A 79 0.07 0.62 7.56
C ARG A 79 -0.53 1.61 6.57
N VAL A 80 -0.25 1.39 5.29
CA VAL A 80 -0.84 2.19 4.22
C VAL A 80 -2.35 2.04 4.30
N ASP A 81 -3.05 3.17 4.27
CA ASP A 81 -4.50 3.20 4.22
C ASP A 81 -5.02 2.36 3.03
N ALA A 82 -6.11 1.62 3.23
CA ALA A 82 -6.62 0.70 2.22
C ALA A 82 -6.96 1.39 0.89
N GLU A 83 -7.47 2.63 0.93
CA GLU A 83 -7.78 3.39 -0.28
C GLU A 83 -6.51 3.85 -0.98
N CYS A 84 -5.50 4.28 -0.23
CA CYS A 84 -4.20 4.64 -0.79
C CYS A 84 -3.50 3.44 -1.43
N ALA A 85 -3.56 2.27 -0.79
CA ALA A 85 -3.05 1.02 -1.36
C ALA A 85 -3.81 0.62 -2.64
N ALA A 86 -5.12 0.80 -2.69
CA ALA A 86 -5.91 0.56 -3.90
C ALA A 86 -5.50 1.52 -5.04
N GLN A 87 -5.32 2.80 -4.73
CA GLN A 87 -4.87 3.81 -5.69
C GLN A 87 -3.45 3.49 -6.21
N GLY A 88 -2.53 3.11 -5.33
CA GLY A 88 -1.19 2.65 -5.72
C GLY A 88 -1.21 1.43 -6.63
N ASN A 89 -2.12 0.47 -6.38
CA ASN A 89 -2.29 -0.69 -7.25
C ASN A 89 -2.86 -0.33 -8.63
N ARG A 90 -3.80 0.63 -8.71
CA ARG A 90 -4.27 1.17 -9.99
C ARG A 90 -3.13 1.85 -10.76
N ALA A 91 -2.32 2.67 -10.08
CA ALA A 91 -1.16 3.32 -10.68
C ALA A 91 -0.19 2.30 -11.30
N LYS A 92 0.10 1.22 -10.56
CA LYS A 92 0.93 0.11 -11.04
C LYS A 92 0.38 -0.54 -12.32
N GLN A 93 -0.94 -0.75 -12.40
CA GLN A 93 -1.57 -1.30 -13.61
C GLN A 93 -1.45 -0.35 -14.81
N ILE A 94 -1.57 0.96 -14.58
CA ILE A 94 -1.38 1.98 -15.62
C ILE A 94 0.07 1.97 -16.13
N VAL A 95 1.06 1.80 -15.25
CA VAL A 95 2.48 1.65 -15.64
C VAL A 95 2.67 0.40 -16.49
N TRP A 96 2.15 -0.75 -16.08
CA TRP A 96 2.24 -1.98 -16.88
C TRP A 96 1.57 -1.83 -18.25
N ALA A 97 0.42 -1.16 -18.31
CA ALA A 97 -0.22 -0.84 -19.58
C ALA A 97 0.67 0.06 -20.46
N LYS A 98 1.30 1.08 -19.88
CA LYS A 98 2.27 1.96 -20.56
C LYS A 98 3.49 1.17 -21.08
N GLU A 99 4.03 0.27 -20.27
CA GLU A 99 5.16 -0.61 -20.64
C GLU A 99 4.80 -1.60 -21.75
N SER A 100 3.54 -2.05 -21.80
CA SER A 100 3.02 -2.88 -22.91
C SER A 100 2.69 -2.09 -24.18
N GLY A 101 2.92 -0.76 -24.20
CA GLY A 101 2.72 0.10 -25.37
C GLY A 101 1.37 0.81 -25.45
N ARG A 102 0.49 0.72 -24.43
CA ARG A 102 -0.71 1.57 -24.41
C ARG A 102 -0.30 3.03 -24.22
N THR A 103 -0.91 3.93 -25.00
CA THR A 103 -0.66 5.37 -24.91
C THR A 103 -1.56 6.03 -23.87
N ALA A 104 -1.18 7.24 -23.43
CA ALA A 104 -1.97 8.01 -22.48
C ALA A 104 -3.37 8.30 -23.02
N ASP A 105 -3.50 8.67 -24.29
CA ASP A 105 -4.77 9.00 -24.93
C ASP A 105 -5.74 7.81 -24.93
N VAL A 106 -5.24 6.60 -25.20
CA VAL A 106 -6.05 5.37 -25.18
C VAL A 106 -6.53 5.04 -23.75
N GLN A 107 -5.69 5.28 -22.73
CA GLN A 107 -6.09 5.06 -21.35
C GLN A 107 -7.06 6.14 -20.86
N LEU A 108 -6.86 7.41 -21.23
CA LEU A 108 -7.74 8.53 -20.90
C LEU A 108 -9.12 8.40 -21.56
N ALA A 109 -9.18 7.91 -22.80
CA ALA A 109 -10.45 7.63 -23.49
C ALA A 109 -11.27 6.53 -22.80
N ALA A 110 -10.58 5.56 -22.16
CA ALA A 110 -11.22 4.49 -21.41
C ALA A 110 -11.58 4.88 -19.96
N ALA A 111 -11.11 6.02 -19.46
CA ALA A 111 -11.32 6.45 -18.08
C ALA A 111 -12.74 7.01 -17.88
N THR A 112 -13.47 6.41 -16.95
CA THR A 112 -14.86 6.76 -16.63
C THR A 112 -14.98 7.82 -15.54
N SER A 113 -13.94 8.02 -14.72
CA SER A 113 -13.91 8.98 -13.62
C SER A 113 -12.83 10.04 -13.79
N ASP A 114 -13.06 11.23 -13.22
CA ASP A 114 -12.05 12.30 -13.19
C ASP A 114 -10.80 11.91 -12.39
N ASP A 115 -10.97 11.11 -11.32
CA ASP A 115 -9.84 10.64 -10.52
C ASP A 115 -8.96 9.67 -11.30
N ASP A 116 -9.53 8.78 -12.11
CA ASP A 116 -8.75 7.92 -12.99
C ASP A 116 -8.00 8.73 -14.05
N ARG A 117 -8.62 9.77 -14.62
CA ARG A 117 -7.96 10.66 -15.60
C ARG A 117 -6.77 11.39 -15.00
N ARG A 118 -6.93 11.90 -13.77
CA ARG A 118 -5.85 12.52 -13.00
C ARG A 118 -4.73 11.52 -12.72
N LEU A 119 -5.07 10.33 -12.25
CA LEU A 119 -4.10 9.28 -11.94
C LEU A 119 -3.31 8.84 -13.19
N ILE A 120 -3.99 8.65 -14.33
CA ILE A 120 -3.34 8.33 -15.61
C ILE A 120 -2.36 9.44 -15.99
N THR A 121 -2.81 10.69 -15.97
CA THR A 121 -1.96 11.84 -16.32
C THR A 121 -0.73 11.92 -15.42
N ASP A 122 -0.90 11.72 -14.12
CA ASP A 122 0.19 11.73 -13.15
C ASP A 122 1.19 10.57 -13.39
N VAL A 123 0.70 9.35 -13.57
CA VAL A 123 1.53 8.18 -13.86
C VAL A 123 2.35 8.35 -15.15
N TYR A 124 1.79 8.96 -16.19
CA TYR A 124 2.54 9.20 -17.44
C TYR A 124 3.64 10.26 -17.29
N ARG A 125 3.48 11.21 -16.36
CA ARG A 125 4.51 12.23 -16.05
C ARG A 125 5.64 11.66 -15.19
N ARG A 126 5.36 10.69 -14.32
CA ARG A 126 6.36 10.03 -13.48
C ARG A 126 7.30 9.13 -14.29
N ARG A 127 8.54 9.02 -13.81
CA ARG A 127 9.56 8.08 -14.29
C ARG A 127 9.88 7.07 -13.18
N GLY A 128 10.38 5.91 -13.56
CA GLY A 128 10.75 4.84 -12.62
C GLY A 128 10.03 3.53 -12.91
N SER A 129 10.28 2.52 -12.08
CA SER A 129 9.62 1.23 -12.20
C SER A 129 8.17 1.29 -11.71
N ALA A 130 7.36 0.30 -12.05
CA ALA A 130 5.98 0.19 -11.56
C ALA A 130 5.88 0.16 -10.02
N LEU A 131 6.91 -0.34 -9.32
CA LEU A 131 6.97 -0.33 -7.86
C LEU A 131 7.27 1.07 -7.30
N ASP A 132 8.17 1.83 -7.94
CA ASP A 132 8.50 3.21 -7.53
C ASP A 132 7.32 4.14 -7.72
N VAL A 133 6.60 4.00 -8.85
CA VAL A 133 5.40 4.79 -9.11
C VAL A 133 4.30 4.45 -8.10
N ARG A 134 4.11 3.16 -7.79
CA ARG A 134 3.14 2.73 -6.78
C ARG A 134 3.45 3.34 -5.41
N SER A 135 4.68 3.20 -4.92
CA SER A 135 5.06 3.69 -3.61
C SER A 135 4.97 5.22 -3.52
N GLY A 136 5.34 5.92 -4.60
CA GLY A 136 5.17 7.38 -4.70
C GLY A 136 3.70 7.80 -4.63
N VAL A 137 2.81 7.14 -5.37
CA VAL A 137 1.37 7.45 -5.34
C VAL A 137 0.75 7.11 -3.97
N GLU A 138 1.14 6.00 -3.34
CA GLU A 138 0.70 5.66 -1.98
C GLU A 138 1.15 6.72 -0.97
N ALA A 139 2.40 7.21 -1.07
CA ALA A 139 2.93 8.25 -0.22
C ALA A 139 2.18 9.59 -0.40
N ASP A 140 1.91 9.99 -1.64
CA ASP A 140 1.19 11.23 -1.94
C ASP A 140 -0.26 11.17 -1.45
N CYS A 141 -0.94 10.02 -1.61
CA CYS A 141 -2.27 9.79 -1.07
C CYS A 141 -2.29 9.91 0.46
N MET A 142 -1.33 9.29 1.15
CA MET A 142 -1.22 9.41 2.60
C MET A 142 -0.92 10.84 3.04
N ALA A 143 -0.05 11.56 2.32
CA ALA A 143 0.26 12.96 2.60
C ALA A 143 -0.99 13.87 2.44
N ALA A 144 -1.80 13.63 1.41
CA ALA A 144 -3.06 14.34 1.21
C ALA A 144 -4.12 13.99 2.27
N LYS A 145 -4.08 12.77 2.81
CA LYS A 145 -4.97 12.31 3.88
C LYS A 145 -4.57 12.74 5.28
N VAL A 146 -3.35 13.26 5.49
CA VAL A 146 -3.02 13.91 6.76
C VAL A 146 -4.07 14.98 6.96
N PRO A 147 -4.95 14.84 7.97
CA PRO A 147 -6.11 15.70 8.07
C PRO A 147 -5.57 17.13 8.16
N THR A 148 -6.01 17.99 7.26
CA THR A 148 -5.94 19.44 7.45
C THR A 148 -6.53 19.83 8.80
N GLY A 149 -7.31 18.97 9.45
CA GLY A 149 -7.67 19.05 10.87
C GLY A 149 -6.49 19.17 11.83
N ALA A 150 -5.34 18.53 11.61
CA ALA A 150 -4.14 18.75 12.43
C ALA A 150 -3.59 20.18 12.25
N GLN A 151 -3.64 20.69 11.02
CA GLN A 151 -3.29 22.08 10.70
C GLN A 151 -4.33 23.06 11.25
N ALA A 152 -5.62 22.75 11.15
CA ALA A 152 -6.72 23.54 11.69
C ALA A 152 -6.70 23.55 13.23
N ASN A 153 -6.38 22.42 13.87
CA ASN A 153 -6.17 22.31 15.31
C ASN A 153 -4.95 23.13 15.73
N LEU A 154 -3.86 23.10 14.97
CA LEU A 154 -2.70 23.95 15.20
C LEU A 154 -3.07 25.44 15.09
N CYS A 155 -3.81 25.83 14.03
CA CYS A 155 -4.31 27.19 13.86
C CYS A 155 -5.24 27.60 15.01
N GLN A 156 -6.09 26.70 15.50
CA GLN A 156 -7.02 26.96 16.59
C GLN A 156 -6.30 27.10 17.94
N VAL A 157 -5.29 26.27 18.21
CA VAL A 157 -4.44 26.38 19.41
C VAL A 157 -3.64 27.68 19.40
N LEU A 158 -3.02 28.02 18.27
CA LEU A 158 -2.28 29.29 18.12
C LEU A 158 -3.20 30.50 18.27
N LYS A 159 -4.42 30.43 17.75
CA LYS A 159 -5.45 31.46 17.95
C LYS A 159 -5.81 31.64 19.43
N GLY A 160 -6.06 30.54 20.14
CA GLY A 160 -6.33 30.57 21.58
C GLY A 160 -5.19 31.18 22.40
N GLN A 161 -3.92 30.96 22.02
CA GLN A 161 -2.77 31.60 22.68
C GLN A 161 -2.69 33.11 22.42
N MET A 162 -3.13 33.58 21.25
CA MET A 162 -3.19 35.02 20.94
C MET A 162 -4.31 35.74 21.70
N ASP A 163 -5.42 35.05 21.95
CA ASP A 163 -6.59 35.57 22.68
C ASP A 163 -6.39 35.55 24.21
N ALA A 164 -5.60 34.59 24.73
CA ALA A 164 -5.33 34.44 26.16
C ALA A 164 -4.28 35.43 26.73
N ASP A 165 -3.57 36.17 25.88
CA ASP A 165 -2.51 37.12 26.27
C ASP A 165 -2.90 38.56 25.85
N PRO A 166 -3.88 39.20 26.54
CA PRO A 166 -4.31 40.57 26.22
C PRO A 166 -3.29 41.64 26.62
N ALA A 167 -2.20 41.26 27.31
CA ALA A 167 -1.19 42.18 27.80
C ALA A 167 -0.17 42.56 26.71
N SER A 168 -0.36 43.77 26.17
CA SER A 168 0.53 44.50 25.26
C SER A 168 0.76 43.85 23.87
N PRO A 169 0.33 44.51 22.78
CA PRO A 169 0.52 44.02 21.41
C PRO A 169 1.99 43.92 20.98
N ASN A 170 2.93 44.46 21.78
CA ASN A 170 4.37 44.48 21.50
C ASN A 170 5.17 43.44 22.31
N SER A 171 4.53 42.49 22.97
CA SER A 171 5.27 41.42 23.66
C SER A 171 5.96 40.51 22.64
N THR A 172 7.24 40.21 22.87
CA THR A 172 8.06 39.31 22.04
C THR A 172 7.39 37.94 21.85
N LYS A 173 6.63 37.49 22.86
CA LYS A 173 5.83 36.26 22.83
C LYS A 173 4.68 36.32 21.82
N ARG A 174 3.97 37.44 21.72
CA ARG A 174 2.88 37.59 20.75
C ARG A 174 3.42 37.69 19.32
N GLN A 175 4.58 38.34 19.14
CA GLN A 175 5.26 38.40 17.85
C GLN A 175 5.73 37.02 17.37
N SER A 176 6.23 36.17 18.27
CA SER A 176 6.65 34.81 17.92
C SER A 176 5.46 33.91 17.59
N VAL A 177 4.34 33.99 18.33
CA VAL A 177 3.11 33.25 18.03
C VAL A 177 2.48 33.72 16.71
N ALA A 178 2.44 35.03 16.45
CA ALA A 178 1.93 35.56 15.18
C ALA A 178 2.80 35.17 13.98
N LYS A 179 4.12 35.06 14.17
CA LYS A 179 5.03 34.53 13.15
C LYS A 179 4.77 33.04 12.91
N ALA A 180 4.65 32.24 13.96
CA ALA A 180 4.34 30.82 13.86
C ALA A 180 2.99 30.54 13.18
N TRP A 181 2.00 31.40 13.41
CA TRP A 181 0.69 31.33 12.75
C TRP A 181 0.80 31.49 11.22
N ARG A 182 1.52 32.52 10.76
CA ARG A 182 1.79 32.73 9.32
C ARG A 182 2.63 31.62 8.70
N ASP A 183 3.69 31.18 9.40
CA ASP A 183 4.59 30.14 8.91
C ASP A 183 3.87 28.78 8.82
N ALA A 184 2.81 28.56 9.60
CA ALA A 184 1.95 27.37 9.54
C ALA A 184 0.88 27.42 8.43
N GLY A 185 0.77 28.52 7.68
CA GLY A 185 -0.26 28.71 6.66
C GLY A 185 -1.67 28.90 7.23
N CYS A 186 -1.74 29.35 8.48
CA CYS A 186 -2.91 30.01 9.03
C CYS A 186 -2.84 31.50 8.62
#